data_AF-A0A357N6Q3-F1
#
_entry.id   AF-A0A357N6Q3-F1
#
_cell.length_a   1.000
_cell.length_b   1.000
_cell.length_c   1.000
_cell.angle_alpha   90.00
_cell.angle_beta   90.00
_cell.angle_gamma   90.00
#
_symmetry.space_group_name_H-M   'P 1'
#
loop_
_entity.id
_entity.type
_entity.pdbx_description
1 polymer ?
#
loop_
_entity_poly.entity_id
_entity_poly.type
_entity_poly.pdbx_seq_one_letter_code
_entity_poly.pdbx_strand_id
1 'polypeptide(L)' 'YSLRGRPGAPVAMPLAWNELAKLKRADAFTIKDVPAKLKRRRKDPWEGIDALHQNLARWAQKE' A
#
# COMPACT_ATOMS: atom_id res chain seq x y z
N TYR A 1 -6.99 5.63 1.15
CA TYR A 1 -6.20 5.82 2.38
C TYR A 1 -7.13 5.78 3.57
N SER A 2 -6.91 4.88 4.52
CA SER A 2 -7.81 4.72 5.67
C SER A 2 -7.01 4.63 6.97
N LEU A 3 -7.56 5.17 8.06
CA LEU A 3 -6.98 5.05 9.39
C LEU A 3 -7.32 3.70 10.02
N ARG A 4 -6.50 3.29 10.98
CA ARG A 4 -6.76 2.15 11.87
C ARG A 4 -7.09 2.68 13.26
N GLY A 5 -8.16 2.18 13.85
CA GLY A 5 -8.56 2.48 15.24
C GLY A 5 -7.63 1.83 16.26
N ARG A 6 -6.35 2.21 16.25
CA ARG A 6 -5.29 1.72 17.14
C ARG A 6 -4.48 2.92 17.67
N PRO A 7 -3.76 2.77 18.80
CA PRO A 7 -2.89 3.83 19.31
C PRO A 7 -1.96 4.39 18.22
N GLY A 8 -1.87 5.71 18.15
CA GLY A 8 -1.10 6.41 17.11
C GLY A 8 -1.81 6.61 15.78
N ALA A 9 -3.05 6.12 15.60
CA ALA A 9 -3.83 6.18 14.37
C ALA A 9 -3.03 5.82 13.10
N PRO A 10 -2.55 4.56 12.96
CA PRO A 10 -1.83 4.13 11.78
C PRO A 10 -2.68 4.25 10.50
N VAL A 11 -2.02 4.42 9.36
CA VAL A 11 -2.65 4.55 8.04
C VAL A 11 -2.38 3.31 7.20
N ALA A 12 -3.41 2.76 6.57
CA ALA A 12 -3.26 1.76 5.51
C ALA A 12 -2.65 2.43 4.27
N MET A 13 -1.33 2.30 4.13
CA MET A 13 -0.52 3.06 3.19
C MET A 13 -0.09 2.20 1.99
N PRO A 14 -0.43 2.58 0.74
CA PRO A 14 0.14 1.96 -0.46
C PRO A 14 1.66 2.11 -0.51
N LEU A 15 2.35 1.01 -0.82
CA LEU A 15 3.81 0.89 -0.89
C LEU A 15 4.25 0.27 -2.21
N ALA A 16 5.40 0.70 -2.71
CA ALA A 16 6.08 0.02 -3.80
C ALA A 16 6.80 -1.24 -3.30
N TRP A 17 7.03 -2.22 -4.18
CA TRP A 17 7.71 -3.48 -3.82
C TRP A 17 9.09 -3.27 -3.17
N ASN A 18 9.84 -2.25 -3.60
CA ASN A 18 11.13 -1.89 -3.02
C ASN A 18 11.04 -1.18 -1.64
N GLU A 19 9.90 -0.56 -1.31
CA GLU A 19 9.64 -0.01 0.03
C GLU A 19 9.28 -1.13 1.01
N LEU A 20 8.59 -2.19 0.54
CA LEU A 20 8.17 -3.31 1.38
C LEU A 20 9.36 -4.02 2.04
N ALA A 21 10.45 -4.26 1.29
CA ALA A 21 11.65 -4.90 1.83
C ALA A 21 12.33 -4.10 2.96
N LYS A 22 12.06 -2.80 3.06
CA LYS A 22 12.63 -1.90 4.08
C LYS A 22 11.67 -1.67 5.24
N LEU A 23 10.44 -2.19 5.16
CA LEU A 23 9.41 -1.94 6.15
C LEU A 23 9.71 -2.72 7.44
N LYS A 24 9.89 -1.99 8.55
CA LYS A 24 10.18 -2.60 9.85
C LYS A 24 8.94 -3.09 10.58
N ARG A 25 7.79 -2.47 10.32
CA ARG A 25 6.52 -2.72 11.03
C ARG A 25 5.33 -2.37 10.15
N ALA A 26 4.20 -3.05 10.34
CA ALA A 26 2.97 -2.79 9.60
C ALA A 26 2.29 -1.45 9.95
N ASP A 27 2.62 -0.85 11.09
CA ASP A 27 2.06 0.42 11.61
C ASP A 27 3.02 1.62 11.43
N ALA A 28 3.99 1.51 10.52
CA ALA A 28 5.05 2.50 10.36
C ALA A 28 4.59 3.89 9.87
N PHE A 29 3.35 4.01 9.36
CA PHE A 29 2.78 5.25 8.86
C PHE A 29 1.55 5.62 9.68
N THR A 30 1.44 6.88 10.08
CA THR A 30 0.41 7.40 10.97
C THR A 30 -0.25 8.66 10.39
N ILE A 31 -1.33 9.10 11.02
CA ILE A 31 -1.99 10.37 10.65
C ILE A 31 -1.05 11.58 10.70
N LYS A 32 0.01 11.53 11.52
CA LYS A 32 0.92 12.67 11.75
C LYS A 32 1.93 12.85 10.61
N ASP A 33 2.43 11.76 10.04
CA ASP A 33 3.52 11.78 9.05
C ASP A 33 3.05 11.57 7.61
N VAL A 34 1.93 10.87 7.40
CA VAL A 34 1.41 10.56 6.05
C VAL A 34 1.16 11.81 5.19
N PRO A 35 0.55 12.91 5.69
CA PRO A 35 0.35 14.10 4.85
C PRO A 35 1.66 14.67 4.30
N ALA A 36 2.72 14.71 5.11
CA ALA A 36 4.03 15.18 4.66
C ALA A 36 4.69 14.20 3.67
N LYS A 37 4.55 12.88 3.90
CA LYS A 37 5.04 11.86 2.96
C LYS A 37 4.33 11.95 1.61
N LEU A 38 3.01 12.14 1.60
CA LEU A 38 2.22 12.29 0.36
C LEU A 38 2.60 13.54 -0.42
N LYS A 39 2.81 14.68 0.24
CA LYS A 39 3.28 15.91 -0.44
C LYS A 39 4.64 15.74 -1.13
N ARG A 40 5.52 14.88 -0.59
CA ARG A 40 6.86 14.61 -1.16
C ARG A 40 6.85 13.47 -2.18
N ARG A 41 5.76 12.69 -2.26
CA ARG A 41 5.66 11.51 -3.11
C ARG A 41 5.56 11.95 -4.56
N ARG A 42 6.52 11.50 -5.39
CA ARG A 42 6.56 11.81 -6.82
C ARG A 42 5.77 10.84 -7.70
N LYS A 43 5.63 9.59 -7.25
CA LYS A 43 4.95 8.52 -7.98
C LYS A 43 4.01 7.77 -7.05
N ASP A 44 2.82 7.45 -7.53
CA ASP A 44 1.89 6.57 -6.82
C ASP A 44 2.33 5.10 -6.98
N PRO A 45 2.59 4.36 -5.89
CA PRO A 45 2.89 2.93 -5.98
C PRO A 45 1.79 2.08 -6.63
N TRP A 46 0.55 2.56 -6.64
CA TRP A 46 -0.59 1.87 -7.26
C TRP A 46 -0.95 2.42 -8.64
N GLU A 47 -0.12 3.30 -9.21
CA GLU A 47 -0.30 3.75 -10.59
C GLU A 47 -0.41 2.54 -11.54
N GLY A 48 -1.51 2.48 -12.30
CA GLY A 48 -1.78 1.39 -13.25
C GLY A 48 -2.45 0.15 -12.64
N ILE A 49 -2.89 0.17 -11.38
CA ILE A 49 -3.58 -0.97 -10.75
C ILE A 49 -4.79 -1.45 -11.56
N ASP A 50 -5.54 -0.53 -12.15
CA ASP A 50 -6.73 -0.82 -12.96
C ASP A 50 -6.41 -1.13 -14.44
N ALA A 51 -5.15 -0.96 -14.86
CA ALA A 51 -4.78 -1.12 -16.27
C ALA A 51 -4.73 -2.59 -16.72
N LEU A 52 -4.51 -3.52 -15.79
CA LEU A 52 -4.37 -4.94 -16.09
C LEU A 52 -5.56 -5.73 -15.53
N HIS A 53 -6.42 -6.20 -16.43
CA HIS A 53 -7.49 -7.14 -16.08
C HIS A 53 -6.93 -8.56 -16.06
N GLN A 54 -6.76 -9.12 -14.87
CA GLN A 54 -6.16 -10.45 -14.69
C GLN A 54 -7.24 -11.54 -14.73
N ASN A 55 -7.06 -12.54 -15.60
CA ASN A 55 -7.95 -13.69 -15.68
C ASN A 55 -7.57 -14.75 -14.64
N LEU A 56 -8.43 -14.96 -13.65
CA LEU A 56 -8.23 -15.95 -12.59
C LEU A 56 -8.31 -17.40 -13.09
N ALA A 57 -9.02 -17.68 -14.20
CA ALA A 57 -9.16 -19.02 -14.76
C ALA A 57 -7.82 -19.65 -15.16
N ARG A 58 -6.81 -18.82 -15.49
CA ARG A 58 -5.44 -19.28 -15.77
C ARG A 58 -4.79 -19.99 -14.58
N TRP A 59 -5.21 -19.68 -13.35
CA TRP A 59 -4.66 -20.21 -12.11
C TRP A 59 -5.53 -21.29 -11.48
N ALA A 60 -6.70 -21.58 -12.05
CA ALA A 60 -7.53 -22.70 -11.61
C ALA A 60 -6.80 -24.00 -11.95
N GLN A 61 -6.14 -24.61 -10.97
CA GLN A 61 -5.68 -25.98 -11.10
C GLN A 61 -6.90 -26.90 -11.23
N LYS A 62 -6.86 -27.83 -12.18
CA LYS A 62 -7.76 -28.98 -12.14
C LYS A 62 -7.29 -29.85 -10.96
N GLU A 63 -8.17 -30.03 -9.98
CA GLU A 63 -8.06 -31.17 -9.05
C GLU A 63 -8.04 -32.50 -9.82
#